data_AF-A0A3C1XB69-F1
#
_entry.id   AF-A0A3C1XB69-F1
#
_cell.length_a   1.000
_cell.length_b   1.000
_cell.length_c   1.000
_cell.angle_alpha   90.00
_cell.angle_beta   90.00
_cell.angle_gamma   90.00
#
_symmetry.space_group_name_H-M   'P 1'
#
loop_
_entity.id
_entity.type
_entity.pdbx_description
1 polymer ?
#
loop_
_entity_poly.entity_id
_entity_poly.type
_entity_poly.pdbx_seq_one_letter_code
_entity_poly.pdbx_strand_id
1 'polypeptide(L)'
;MITHVDGQSFESSEEMYEYIKKQEVGAPVKLQYQREVNGEKVEQAAEGSYIKLDNGATGIGVTLVEKTRLLSEPHVSINVGEVSGPSGGLLFTLDIYSKLAGRDLTQGRKVTGSASIALGGAVWPVGGIRQKVIAAERQEMDVFFVYDDGTTQNSNNYIQAKNTAEWLHSDMSIVPINTVRDAVEYLEGQGTVWLEGSDKKTL
;
A
#
# COMPACT_ATOMS: atom_id res chain seq x y z
N MET A 1 -19.02 8.81 18.55
CA MET A 1 -20.34 8.56 17.93
C MET A 1 -20.32 9.11 16.53
N ILE A 2 -20.66 8.34 15.50
CA ILE A 2 -20.78 8.88 14.14
C ILE A 2 -22.04 9.77 14.09
N THR A 3 -21.90 10.97 13.56
CA THR A 3 -22.98 11.96 13.45
C THR A 3 -23.45 12.10 12.00
N HIS A 4 -22.52 12.04 11.03
CA HIS A 4 -22.83 12.14 9.61
C HIS A 4 -21.99 11.20 8.75
N VAL A 5 -22.56 10.74 7.64
CA VAL A 5 -21.89 10.05 6.54
C VAL A 5 -22.22 10.81 5.25
N ASP A 6 -21.20 11.25 4.52
CA ASP A 6 -21.31 12.09 3.31
C ASP A 6 -22.17 13.35 3.49
N GLY A 7 -22.09 13.94 4.69
CA GLY A 7 -22.88 15.11 5.07
C GLY A 7 -24.35 14.81 5.38
N GLN A 8 -24.78 13.55 5.34
CA GLN A 8 -26.12 13.11 5.73
C GLN A 8 -26.13 12.64 7.19
N SER A 9 -27.10 13.13 7.96
CA SER A 9 -27.42 12.60 9.29
C SER A 9 -28.48 11.51 9.19
N PHE A 10 -28.50 10.59 10.15
CA PHE A 10 -29.45 9.48 10.19
C PHE A 10 -30.10 9.42 11.56
N GLU A 11 -31.39 9.07 11.60
CA GLU A 11 -32.14 8.95 12.85
C GLU A 11 -31.86 7.61 13.55
N SER A 12 -31.30 6.64 12.82
CA SER A 12 -30.93 5.32 13.36
C SER A 12 -29.71 4.71 12.68
N SER A 13 -29.04 3.80 13.39
CA SER A 13 -27.95 3.00 12.83
C SER A 13 -28.38 2.12 11.65
N GLU A 14 -29.65 1.71 11.61
CA GLU A 14 -30.20 0.87 10.54
C GLU A 14 -30.38 1.66 9.25
N GLU A 15 -30.85 2.90 9.34
CA GLU A 15 -30.94 3.83 8.21
C GLU A 15 -29.54 4.17 7.65
N MET A 16 -28.59 4.46 8.53
CA MET A 16 -27.19 4.68 8.15
C MET A 16 -26.60 3.44 7.46
N TYR A 17 -26.88 2.25 7.98
CA TYR A 17 -26.42 0.99 7.39
C TYR A 17 -27.00 0.76 5.99
N GLU A 18 -28.30 1.00 5.81
CA GLU A 18 -28.97 0.87 4.51
C GLU A 18 -28.50 1.92 3.49
N TYR A 19 -28.10 3.10 3.95
CA TYR A 19 -27.40 4.08 3.12
C TYR A 19 -26.02 3.57 2.66
N ILE A 20 -25.19 3.11 3.60
CA ILE A 20 -23.82 2.63 3.34
C ILE A 20 -23.80 1.44 2.38
N LYS A 21 -24.75 0.50 2.53
CA LYS A 21 -24.86 -0.68 1.65
C LYS A 21 -25.04 -0.37 0.17
N LYS A 22 -25.66 0.78 -0.14
CA LYS A 22 -25.97 1.20 -1.51
C LYS A 22 -24.79 1.89 -2.19
N GLN A 23 -23.72 2.17 -1.45
CA GLN A 23 -22.57 2.88 -1.96
C GLN A 23 -21.66 1.95 -2.78
N GLU A 24 -20.99 2.55 -3.75
CA GLU A 24 -20.05 1.85 -4.61
C GLU A 24 -18.73 1.59 -3.87
N VAL A 25 -18.23 0.35 -3.94
CA VAL A 25 -16.93 0.01 -3.35
C VAL A 25 -15.83 0.82 -4.06
N GLY A 26 -14.99 1.49 -3.28
CA GLY A 26 -13.94 2.39 -3.77
C GLY A 26 -14.37 3.85 -3.84
N ALA A 27 -15.67 4.17 -3.77
CA ALA A 27 -16.12 5.56 -3.71
C ALA A 27 -15.64 6.23 -2.40
N PRO A 28 -15.32 7.54 -2.43
CA PRO A 28 -14.90 8.26 -1.24
C PRO A 28 -16.05 8.36 -0.22
N VAL A 29 -15.71 8.28 1.06
CA VAL A 29 -16.64 8.50 2.17
C VAL A 29 -16.13 9.59 3.08
N LYS A 30 -17.01 10.50 3.51
CA LYS A 30 -16.73 11.51 4.54
C LYS A 30 -17.50 11.21 5.80
N LEU A 31 -16.80 10.99 6.90
CA LEU A 31 -17.38 10.75 8.22
C LEU A 31 -17.23 11.97 9.11
N GLN A 32 -18.31 12.33 9.79
CA GLN A 32 -18.24 13.20 10.95
C GLN A 32 -18.58 12.38 12.19
N TYR A 33 -17.83 12.59 13.25
CA TYR A 33 -18.03 11.87 14.49
C TYR A 33 -17.66 12.72 15.69
N GLN A 34 -18.43 12.55 16.75
CA GLN A 34 -18.22 13.18 18.02
C GLN A 34 -17.34 12.31 18.92
N ARG A 35 -16.30 12.91 19.50
CA ARG A 35 -15.42 12.30 20.49
C ARG A 35 -15.37 13.16 21.75
N GLU A 36 -15.34 12.52 22.91
CA GLU A 36 -15.09 13.23 24.17
C GLU A 36 -13.58 13.46 24.36
N VAL A 37 -13.19 14.71 24.59
CA VAL A 37 -11.83 15.15 24.84
C VAL A 37 -11.87 16.06 26.07
N ASN A 38 -11.20 15.66 27.15
CA ASN A 38 -11.18 16.42 28.41
C ASN A 38 -12.58 16.76 28.98
N GLY A 39 -13.55 15.88 28.80
CA GLY A 39 -14.94 16.09 29.25
C GLY A 39 -15.80 16.94 28.30
N GLU A 40 -15.24 17.45 27.21
CA GLU A 40 -15.98 18.18 26.17
C GLU A 40 -16.24 17.28 24.97
N LYS A 41 -17.44 17.38 24.40
CA LYS A 41 -17.78 16.69 23.16
C LYS A 41 -17.30 17.51 21.96
N VAL A 42 -16.32 16.99 21.24
CA VAL A 42 -15.70 17.64 20.08
C VAL A 42 -16.09 16.90 18.80
N GLU A 43 -16.53 17.66 17.79
CA GLU A 43 -16.80 17.13 16.46
C GLU A 43 -15.48 16.95 15.70
N GLN A 44 -15.32 15.81 15.02
CA GLN A 44 -14.16 15.47 14.22
C GLN A 44 -14.62 14.98 12.85
N ALA A 45 -13.72 15.09 11.86
CA ALA A 45 -13.94 14.56 10.52
C ALA A 45 -12.90 13.51 10.17
N ALA A 46 -13.30 12.51 9.40
CA ALA A 46 -12.42 11.53 8.78
C ALA A 46 -12.85 11.31 7.32
N GLU A 47 -11.88 11.01 6.47
CA GLU A 47 -12.11 10.67 5.07
C GLU A 47 -11.57 9.27 4.81
N GLY A 48 -12.19 8.56 3.88
CA GLY A 48 -11.78 7.22 3.48
C GLY A 48 -12.49 6.77 2.22
N SER A 49 -12.58 5.46 2.03
CA SER A 49 -13.34 4.86 0.92
C SER A 49 -14.23 3.74 1.41
N TYR A 50 -15.35 3.52 0.72
CA TYR A 50 -16.20 2.35 0.93
C TYR A 50 -15.47 1.06 0.55
N ILE A 51 -15.58 0.03 1.38
CA ILE A 51 -14.93 -1.27 1.19
C ILE A 51 -15.95 -2.40 1.11
N LYS A 52 -15.52 -3.53 0.55
CA LYS A 52 -16.24 -4.80 0.66
C LYS A 52 -15.89 -5.46 2.00
N LEU A 53 -16.89 -5.72 2.84
CA LEU A 53 -16.73 -6.47 4.08
C LEU A 53 -16.73 -7.98 3.81
N ASP A 54 -16.23 -8.77 4.77
CA ASP A 54 -16.14 -10.23 4.67
C ASP A 54 -17.50 -10.92 4.46
N ASN A 55 -18.59 -10.30 4.97
CA ASN A 55 -19.96 -10.76 4.75
C ASN A 55 -20.53 -10.37 3.36
N GLY A 56 -19.72 -9.77 2.50
CA GLY A 56 -20.11 -9.34 1.17
C GLY A 56 -20.90 -8.04 1.12
N ALA A 57 -21.16 -7.35 2.23
CA ALA A 57 -21.79 -6.03 2.21
C ALA A 57 -20.76 -4.92 1.92
N THR A 58 -21.23 -3.79 1.40
CA THR A 58 -20.44 -2.55 1.42
C THR A 58 -20.41 -2.00 2.85
N GLY A 59 -19.25 -1.52 3.29
CA GLY A 59 -19.06 -0.97 4.63
C GLY A 59 -17.91 0.01 4.71
N ILE A 60 -17.65 0.48 5.92
CA ILE A 60 -16.50 1.33 6.25
C ILE A 60 -15.65 0.58 7.26
N GLY A 61 -14.38 0.34 6.92
CA GLY A 61 -13.41 -0.29 7.81
C GLY A 61 -12.73 0.75 8.70
N VAL A 62 -12.56 0.42 9.99
CA VAL A 62 -11.75 1.22 10.92
C VAL A 62 -10.51 0.42 11.26
N THR A 63 -9.35 1.03 11.08
CA THR A 63 -8.07 0.47 11.52
C THR A 63 -7.43 1.41 12.53
N LEU A 64 -6.71 0.83 13.49
CA LEU A 64 -5.91 1.60 14.43
C LEU A 64 -4.63 2.03 13.73
N VAL A 65 -4.46 3.34 13.55
CA VAL A 65 -3.20 3.93 13.11
C VAL A 65 -2.63 4.77 14.23
N GLU A 66 -1.38 4.49 14.60
CA GLU A 66 -0.64 5.39 15.48
C GLU A 66 -0.32 6.67 14.71
N LYS A 67 -0.76 7.81 15.25
CA LYS A 67 -0.44 9.12 14.67
C LYS A 67 0.92 9.58 15.18
N THR A 68 1.98 9.02 14.62
CA THR A 68 3.36 9.38 14.96
C THR A 68 3.75 10.66 14.23
N ARG A 69 4.12 11.71 14.97
CA ARG A 69 4.83 12.86 14.40
C ARG A 69 6.31 12.54 14.38
N LEU A 70 6.87 12.40 13.19
CA LEU A 70 8.31 12.26 13.00
C LEU A 70 8.91 13.67 12.87
N LEU A 71 9.88 13.97 13.73
CA LEU A 71 10.80 15.09 13.53
C LEU A 71 12.01 14.54 12.79
N SER A 72 12.31 15.07 11.61
CA SER A 72 13.44 14.66 10.79
C SER A 72 14.38 15.82 10.52
N GLU A 73 15.68 15.54 10.53
CA GLU A 73 16.74 16.44 10.08
C GLU A 73 17.58 15.69 9.03
N PRO A 74 17.61 16.16 7.77
CA PRO A 74 16.92 17.34 7.24
C PRO A 74 15.39 17.16 7.22
N HIS A 75 14.66 18.28 7.27
CA HIS A 75 13.20 18.27 7.24
C HIS A 75 12.70 17.65 5.92
N VAL A 76 11.94 16.56 6.02
CA VAL A 76 11.33 15.87 4.88
C VAL A 76 9.84 16.17 4.83
N SER A 77 9.38 16.71 3.69
CA SER A 77 7.95 16.88 3.40
C SER A 77 7.55 15.93 2.26
N ILE A 78 6.45 15.20 2.44
CA ILE A 78 5.94 14.26 1.46
C ILE A 78 4.51 14.68 1.11
N ASN A 79 4.24 14.93 -0.16
CA ASN A 79 2.89 15.11 -0.68
C ASN A 79 2.50 13.83 -1.44
N VAL A 80 1.63 13.02 -0.84
CA VAL A 80 1.20 11.73 -1.40
C VAL A 80 -0.01 11.85 -2.35
N GLY A 81 -0.56 13.05 -2.57
CA GLY A 81 -1.76 13.24 -3.39
C GLY A 81 -2.95 12.43 -2.87
N GLU A 82 -3.72 11.82 -3.79
CA GLU A 82 -4.87 10.95 -3.47
C GLU A 82 -4.48 9.49 -3.20
N VAL A 83 -3.18 9.18 -3.06
CA VAL A 83 -2.71 7.82 -2.80
C VAL A 83 -3.02 7.45 -1.34
N SER A 84 -3.86 6.43 -1.17
CA SER A 84 -4.29 5.93 0.14
C SER A 84 -3.76 4.52 0.42
N GLY A 85 -3.52 4.23 1.71
CA GLY A 85 -3.13 2.92 2.21
C GLY A 85 -1.62 2.69 2.33
N PRO A 86 -1.21 1.71 3.17
CA PRO A 86 0.20 1.50 3.51
C PRO A 86 1.03 0.88 2.37
N SER A 87 0.39 0.39 1.30
CA SER A 87 1.06 -0.39 0.25
C SER A 87 2.03 0.39 -0.63
N GLY A 88 1.95 1.72 -0.62
CA GLY A 88 2.91 2.60 -1.33
C GLY A 88 4.19 2.87 -0.53
N GLY A 89 4.27 2.41 0.73
CA GLY A 89 5.38 2.71 1.63
C GLY A 89 6.75 2.43 1.01
N LEU A 90 6.91 1.28 0.36
CA LEU A 90 8.14 0.88 -0.34
C LEU A 90 8.65 1.96 -1.31
N LEU A 91 7.80 2.34 -2.27
CA LEU A 91 8.20 3.26 -3.34
C LEU A 91 8.50 4.67 -2.82
N PHE A 92 7.72 5.15 -1.84
CA PHE A 92 8.01 6.43 -1.18
C PHE A 92 9.36 6.40 -0.46
N THR A 93 9.67 5.32 0.25
CA THR A 93 10.95 5.21 0.94
C THR A 93 12.13 5.14 -0.03
N LEU A 94 12.01 4.42 -1.15
CA LEU A 94 13.06 4.37 -2.15
C LEU A 94 13.29 5.74 -2.82
N ASP A 95 12.23 6.47 -3.16
CA ASP A 95 12.34 7.83 -3.72
C ASP A 95 13.01 8.81 -2.74
N ILE A 96 12.59 8.81 -1.47
CA ILE A 96 13.21 9.64 -0.42
C ILE A 96 14.68 9.28 -0.26
N TYR A 97 15.01 7.98 -0.19
CA TYR A 97 16.40 7.52 -0.07
C TYR A 97 17.23 7.96 -1.27
N SER A 98 16.73 7.77 -2.50
CA SER A 98 17.39 8.18 -3.74
C SER A 98 17.74 9.68 -3.72
N LYS A 99 16.80 10.53 -3.28
CA LYS A 99 17.01 11.98 -3.14
C LYS A 99 18.03 12.33 -2.07
N LEU A 100 17.96 11.70 -0.89
CA LEU A 100 18.90 11.94 0.20
C LEU A 100 20.31 11.44 -0.13
N ALA A 101 20.43 10.33 -0.86
CA ALA A 101 21.70 9.77 -1.32
C ALA A 101 22.27 10.53 -2.53
N GLY A 102 21.50 11.45 -3.14
CA GLY A 102 21.95 12.26 -4.28
C GLY A 102 22.21 11.44 -5.55
N ARG A 103 21.55 10.30 -5.72
CA ARG A 103 21.73 9.40 -6.88
C ARG A 103 20.42 8.77 -7.32
N ASP A 104 20.25 8.56 -8.62
CA ASP A 104 19.12 7.82 -9.18
C ASP A 104 19.30 6.32 -8.94
N LEU A 105 18.47 5.74 -8.07
CA LEU A 105 18.46 4.30 -7.81
C LEU A 105 17.88 3.48 -8.97
N THR A 106 16.99 4.06 -9.76
CA THR A 106 16.32 3.31 -10.83
C THR A 106 17.28 2.99 -11.96
N GLN A 107 18.34 3.79 -12.13
CA GLN A 107 19.30 3.70 -13.23
C GLN A 107 18.59 3.74 -14.59
N GLY A 108 17.53 4.54 -14.71
CA GLY A 108 16.71 4.64 -15.92
C GLY A 108 15.65 3.55 -16.11
N ARG A 109 15.54 2.57 -15.21
CA ARG A 109 14.46 1.55 -15.24
C ARG A 109 13.14 2.11 -14.73
N LYS A 110 12.02 1.66 -15.30
CA LYS A 110 10.67 1.86 -14.79
C LYS A 110 10.42 0.89 -13.63
N VAL A 111 10.59 1.38 -12.41
CA VAL A 111 10.50 0.58 -11.18
C VAL A 111 9.16 0.82 -10.50
N THR A 112 8.49 -0.26 -10.15
CA THR A 112 7.30 -0.23 -9.29
C THR A 112 7.34 -1.35 -8.25
N GLY A 113 6.31 -1.44 -7.43
CA GLY A 113 6.20 -2.45 -6.40
C GLY A 113 5.10 -2.15 -5.41
N SER A 114 4.82 -3.11 -4.55
CA SER A 114 3.76 -3.00 -3.56
C SER A 114 4.13 -3.77 -2.30
N ALA A 115 4.43 -3.04 -1.23
CA ALA A 115 4.66 -3.60 0.09
C ALA A 115 4.46 -2.52 1.16
N SER A 116 3.99 -2.92 2.34
CA SER A 116 3.97 -2.04 3.51
C SER A 116 5.33 -2.06 4.18
N ILE A 117 5.78 -0.95 4.78
CA ILE A 117 7.04 -0.89 5.54
C ILE A 117 6.75 -0.75 7.03
N ALA A 118 7.48 -1.50 7.86
CA ALA A 118 7.54 -1.29 9.30
C ALA A 118 8.72 -0.41 9.72
N LEU A 119 8.64 0.17 10.92
CA LEU A 119 9.75 0.88 11.54
C LEU A 119 10.97 -0.06 11.63
N GLY A 120 12.09 0.32 11.03
CA GLY A 120 13.29 -0.54 10.88
C GLY A 120 13.49 -1.11 9.48
N GLY A 121 12.56 -0.89 8.54
CA GLY A 121 12.76 -1.21 7.11
C GLY A 121 12.37 -2.63 6.72
N ALA A 122 11.74 -3.40 7.60
CA ALA A 122 11.10 -4.67 7.23
C ALA A 122 9.88 -4.39 6.35
N VAL A 123 9.66 -5.22 5.33
CA VAL A 123 8.48 -5.12 4.45
C VAL A 123 7.45 -6.20 4.79
N TRP A 124 6.18 -5.90 4.55
CA TRP A 124 5.03 -6.73 4.90
C TRP A 124 4.09 -6.94 3.70
N PRO A 125 3.32 -8.04 3.70
CA PRO A 125 2.40 -8.36 2.62
C PRO A 125 1.27 -7.36 2.52
N VAL A 126 0.67 -7.31 1.33
CA VAL A 126 -0.42 -6.41 0.96
C VAL A 126 -1.44 -7.13 0.08
N GLY A 127 -2.66 -6.61 0.05
CA GLY A 127 -3.72 -7.12 -0.82
C GLY A 127 -3.60 -6.66 -2.28
N GLY A 128 -4.31 -7.37 -3.16
CA GLY A 128 -4.56 -6.96 -4.55
C GLY A 128 -3.36 -7.08 -5.50
N ILE A 129 -2.44 -8.01 -5.24
CA ILE A 129 -1.21 -8.16 -6.05
C ILE A 129 -1.50 -8.44 -7.52
N ARG A 130 -2.43 -9.35 -7.83
CA ARG A 130 -2.80 -9.66 -9.23
C ARG A 130 -3.19 -8.39 -10.01
N GLN A 131 -4.07 -7.57 -9.45
CA GLN A 131 -4.53 -6.33 -10.10
C GLN A 131 -3.38 -5.33 -10.28
N LYS A 132 -2.47 -5.25 -9.30
CA LYS A 132 -1.32 -4.36 -9.34
C LYS A 132 -0.28 -4.78 -10.37
N VAL A 133 -0.01 -6.08 -10.53
CA VAL A 133 0.88 -6.60 -11.58
C VAL A 133 0.28 -6.35 -12.96
N ILE A 134 -1.02 -6.56 -13.15
CA ILE A 134 -1.70 -6.21 -14.42
C ILE A 134 -1.57 -4.71 -14.72
N ALA A 135 -1.72 -3.85 -13.71
CA ALA A 135 -1.55 -2.41 -13.87
C ALA A 135 -0.10 -2.03 -14.22
N ALA A 136 0.88 -2.66 -13.58
CA ALA A 136 2.30 -2.45 -13.86
C ALA A 136 2.68 -2.87 -15.28
N GLU A 137 2.19 -4.03 -15.73
CA GLU A 137 2.37 -4.50 -17.11
C GLU A 137 1.80 -3.51 -18.13
N ARG A 138 0.59 -2.98 -17.89
CA ARG A 138 -0.02 -1.96 -18.76
C ARG A 138 0.77 -0.65 -18.82
N GLN A 139 1.65 -0.41 -17.86
CA GLN A 139 2.55 0.75 -17.84
C GLN A 139 3.97 0.40 -18.32
N GLU A 140 4.18 -0.84 -18.78
CA GLU A 140 5.45 -1.37 -19.28
C GLU A 140 6.56 -1.18 -18.24
N MET A 141 6.29 -1.58 -17.00
CA MET A 141 7.28 -1.51 -15.92
C MET A 141 8.33 -2.60 -16.10
N ASP A 142 9.60 -2.26 -15.81
CA ASP A 142 10.71 -3.20 -15.93
C ASP A 142 10.81 -4.09 -14.69
N VAL A 143 10.47 -3.54 -13.51
CA VAL A 143 10.68 -4.19 -12.21
C VAL A 143 9.44 -4.02 -11.33
N PHE A 144 9.00 -5.11 -10.70
CA PHE A 144 7.96 -5.13 -9.68
C PHE A 144 8.47 -5.75 -8.38
N PHE A 145 8.68 -4.92 -7.35
CA PHE A 145 9.03 -5.40 -6.02
C PHE A 145 7.81 -5.90 -5.23
N VAL A 146 7.97 -7.04 -4.57
CA VAL A 146 6.89 -7.65 -3.81
C VAL A 146 7.41 -8.43 -2.60
N TYR A 147 6.65 -8.42 -1.51
CA TYR A 147 6.99 -9.19 -0.31
C TYR A 147 6.97 -10.70 -0.58
N ASP A 148 7.94 -11.42 -0.03
CA ASP A 148 8.00 -12.88 -0.05
C ASP A 148 8.11 -13.43 1.38
N ASP A 149 7.15 -14.23 1.84
CA ASP A 149 7.24 -14.90 3.14
C ASP A 149 8.05 -16.21 3.09
N GLY A 150 8.60 -16.57 1.93
CA GLY A 150 9.35 -17.81 1.70
C GLY A 150 8.48 -19.05 1.65
N THR A 151 7.15 -18.91 1.76
CA THR A 151 6.21 -20.02 1.62
C THR A 151 5.82 -20.23 0.16
N THR A 152 5.48 -21.47 -0.20
CA THR A 152 5.01 -21.81 -1.56
C THR A 152 3.49 -21.66 -1.72
N GLN A 153 2.81 -21.03 -0.77
CA GLN A 153 1.36 -20.89 -0.80
C GLN A 153 0.92 -19.83 -1.80
N ASN A 154 -0.21 -20.03 -2.47
CA ASN A 154 -0.78 -19.02 -3.38
C ASN A 154 -1.24 -17.74 -2.67
N SER A 155 -1.31 -17.71 -1.33
CA SER A 155 -1.51 -16.48 -0.56
C SER A 155 -0.26 -15.60 -0.51
N ASN A 156 0.93 -16.18 -0.71
CA ASN A 156 2.18 -15.43 -0.77
C ASN A 156 2.12 -14.41 -1.92
N ASN A 157 2.43 -13.15 -1.61
CA ASN A 157 2.39 -12.07 -2.60
C ASN A 157 3.34 -12.31 -3.77
N TYR A 158 4.54 -12.85 -3.53
CA TYR A 158 5.50 -13.16 -4.57
C TYR A 158 4.96 -14.22 -5.55
N ILE A 159 4.42 -15.32 -5.03
CA ILE A 159 3.82 -16.38 -5.85
C ILE A 159 2.62 -15.83 -6.66
N GLN A 160 1.78 -14.98 -6.06
CA GLN A 160 0.69 -14.33 -6.80
C GLN A 160 1.21 -13.42 -7.92
N ALA A 161 2.26 -12.63 -7.66
CA ALA A 161 2.83 -11.74 -8.64
C ALA A 161 3.44 -12.50 -9.81
N LYS A 162 4.26 -13.52 -9.50
CA LYS A 162 4.88 -14.40 -10.48
C LYS A 162 3.86 -15.10 -11.37
N ASN A 163 2.88 -15.78 -10.77
CA ASN A 163 1.83 -16.48 -11.52
C ASN A 163 1.02 -15.51 -12.40
N THR A 164 0.87 -14.25 -11.98
CA THR A 164 0.18 -13.23 -12.78
C THR A 164 1.05 -12.76 -13.95
N ALA A 165 2.34 -12.52 -13.74
CA ALA A 165 3.27 -12.15 -14.81
C ALA A 165 3.41 -13.26 -15.86
N GLU A 166 3.52 -14.53 -15.42
CA GLU A 166 3.51 -15.71 -16.31
C GLU A 166 2.23 -15.79 -17.14
N TRP A 167 1.07 -15.59 -16.50
CA TRP A 167 -0.23 -15.58 -17.20
C TRP A 167 -0.35 -14.45 -18.23
N LEU A 168 0.33 -13.32 -18.00
CA LEU A 168 0.37 -12.18 -18.91
C LEU A 168 1.40 -12.33 -20.04
N HIS A 169 2.31 -13.32 -19.95
CA HIS A 169 3.51 -13.40 -20.78
C HIS A 169 4.36 -12.11 -20.70
N SER A 170 4.47 -11.56 -19.49
CA SER A 170 5.18 -10.31 -19.19
C SER A 170 6.70 -10.53 -19.14
N ASP A 171 7.46 -9.56 -19.66
CA ASP A 171 8.92 -9.48 -19.51
C ASP A 171 9.34 -8.76 -18.20
N MET A 172 8.38 -8.27 -17.42
CA MET A 172 8.62 -7.56 -16.16
C MET A 172 9.26 -8.47 -15.11
N SER A 173 10.35 -8.01 -14.51
CA SER A 173 11.03 -8.73 -13.44
C SER A 173 10.25 -8.65 -12.13
N ILE A 174 9.79 -9.80 -11.63
CA ILE A 174 9.15 -9.89 -10.30
C ILE A 174 10.23 -10.16 -9.25
N VAL A 175 10.48 -9.19 -8.37
CA VAL A 175 11.60 -9.26 -7.43
C VAL A 175 11.11 -9.46 -6.00
N PRO A 176 11.41 -10.62 -5.36
CA PRO A 176 11.03 -10.87 -3.98
C PRO A 176 11.91 -10.09 -3.00
N ILE A 177 11.29 -9.44 -2.01
CA ILE A 177 11.98 -8.67 -0.98
C ILE A 177 11.44 -8.97 0.43
N ASN A 178 12.30 -8.87 1.44
CA ASN A 178 11.95 -8.93 2.86
C ASN A 178 12.22 -7.61 3.58
N THR A 179 13.07 -6.76 3.00
CA THR A 179 13.42 -5.46 3.56
C THR A 179 13.52 -4.40 2.47
N VAL A 180 13.48 -3.12 2.87
CA VAL A 180 13.81 -1.98 1.99
C VAL A 180 15.23 -2.09 1.44
N ARG A 181 16.15 -2.63 2.25
CA ARG A 181 17.54 -2.82 1.84
C ARG A 181 17.67 -3.80 0.68
N ASP A 182 16.89 -4.87 0.65
CA ASP A 182 16.88 -5.82 -0.48
C ASP A 182 16.57 -5.10 -1.81
N ALA A 183 15.60 -4.18 -1.80
CA ALA A 183 15.24 -3.39 -2.98
C ALA A 183 16.37 -2.42 -3.38
N VAL A 184 17.01 -1.75 -2.40
CA VAL A 184 18.15 -0.87 -2.66
C VAL A 184 19.33 -1.66 -3.25
N GLU A 185 19.68 -2.81 -2.68
CA GLU A 185 20.77 -3.67 -3.16
C GLU A 185 20.51 -4.20 -4.58
N TYR A 186 19.28 -4.63 -4.88
CA TYR A 186 18.87 -4.98 -6.25
C TYR A 186 19.02 -3.80 -7.22
N LEU A 187 18.57 -2.61 -6.80
CA LEU A 187 18.63 -1.42 -7.64
C LEU A 187 20.07 -0.96 -7.90
N GLU A 188 20.97 -1.13 -6.93
CA GLU A 188 22.38 -0.76 -7.04
C GLU A 188 23.25 -1.83 -7.72
N GLY A 189 22.73 -3.04 -7.95
CA GLY A 189 23.50 -4.16 -8.46
C GLY A 189 24.57 -4.64 -7.47
N GLN A 190 24.33 -4.49 -6.16
CA GLN A 190 25.27 -4.86 -5.10
C GLN A 190 24.80 -6.11 -4.34
N GLY A 191 25.77 -6.93 -3.90
CA GLY A 191 25.61 -7.91 -2.81
C GLY A 191 24.93 -9.24 -3.12
N THR A 192 24.12 -9.37 -4.18
CA THR A 192 23.44 -10.63 -4.53
C THR A 192 23.48 -10.86 -6.04
N VAL A 193 23.80 -12.08 -6.48
CA VAL A 193 23.68 -12.47 -7.91
C VAL A 193 22.20 -12.62 -8.21
N TRP A 194 21.60 -11.58 -8.78
CA TRP A 194 20.29 -11.63 -9.40
C TRP A 194 20.51 -12.11 -10.84
N LEU A 195 20.31 -13.39 -11.10
CA LEU A 195 20.36 -13.91 -12.46
C LEU A 195 19.23 -13.28 -13.28
N GLU A 196 19.55 -12.66 -14.41
CA GLU A 196 18.53 -12.23 -15.38
C GLU A 196 17.61 -13.42 -15.72
N GLY A 197 16.30 -13.25 -15.51
CA GLY A 197 15.32 -14.33 -15.72
C GLY A 197 15.25 -15.38 -14.61
N SER A 198 15.88 -15.16 -13.44
CA SER A 198 15.78 -16.06 -12.30
C SER A 198 15.36 -15.34 -11.02
N ASP A 199 14.13 -15.62 -10.66
CA ASP A 199 13.36 -15.48 -9.42
C ASP A 199 13.99 -16.00 -8.12
N LYS A 200 15.31 -16.20 -8.06
CA LYS A 200 15.98 -16.84 -6.91
C LYS A 200 17.00 -15.94 -6.23
N LYS A 201 16.75 -15.74 -4.93
CA LYS A 201 17.72 -15.29 -3.93
C LYS A 201 18.72 -16.41 -3.69
N THR A 202 19.94 -16.28 -4.21
CA THR A 202 21.07 -17.12 -3.78
C THR A 202 21.94 -16.32 -2.82
N LEU A 203 22.16 -16.88 -1.63
CA LEU A 203 23.12 -16.38 -0.62
C LEU A 203 24.54 -16.31 -1.19
#